data_AF-I2HAA1-F1
#
_entry.id   AF-I2HAA1-F1
#
_cell.length_a   1.000
_cell.length_b   1.000
_cell.length_c   1.000
_cell.angle_alpha   90.00
_cell.angle_beta   90.00
_cell.angle_gamma   90.00
#
_symmetry.space_group_name_H-M   'P 1'
#
loop_
_entity.id
_entity.type
_entity.pdbx_description
1 polymer ?
#
loop_
_entity_poly.entity_id
_entity_poly.type
_entity_poly.pdbx_seq_one_letter_code
_entity_poly.pdbx_strand_id
1 'polypeptide(L)' 'MLKSAASCWLVGHTMTWVDLLVACLVNPIIYHRPKLLQDFPLLYLHNEKVAHHDDLVGFLYHVRTRKFQDKK' A
#
# COMPACT_ATOMS: atom_id res chain seq x y z
N MET A 1 -10.65 -7.98 7.41
CA MET A 1 -9.43 -8.40 8.16
C MET A 1 -8.60 -9.26 7.24
N LEU A 2 -7.30 -8.98 7.09
CA LEU A 2 -6.32 -9.86 6.41
C LEU A 2 -6.21 -11.17 7.22
N LYS A 3 -7.21 -12.04 7.10
CA LYS A 3 -7.22 -13.37 7.69
C LYS A 3 -7.37 -14.34 6.54
N SER A 4 -6.27 -14.97 6.14
CA SER A 4 -6.28 -16.20 5.31
C SER A 4 -7.18 -16.15 4.07
N ALA A 5 -7.39 -14.99 3.45
CA ALA A 5 -8.10 -14.96 2.18
C ALA A 5 -7.15 -15.48 1.10
N ALA A 6 -7.64 -16.40 0.26
CA ALA A 6 -6.91 -16.87 -0.91
C ALA A 6 -6.54 -15.72 -1.87
N SER A 7 -7.23 -14.57 -1.75
CA SER A 7 -6.83 -13.34 -2.40
C SER A 7 -5.90 -12.51 -1.51
N CYS A 8 -4.72 -12.22 -2.07
CA CYS A 8 -3.72 -11.34 -1.47
C CYS A 8 -4.11 -9.84 -1.54
N TRP A 9 -5.39 -9.51 -1.59
CA TRP A 9 -5.96 -8.14 -1.68
C TRP A 9 -7.01 -7.96 -0.57
N LEU A 10 -7.25 -6.72 -0.13
CA LEU A 10 -8.14 -6.44 0.99
C LEU A 10 -9.61 -6.72 0.66
N VAL A 11 -10.01 -6.55 -0.60
CA VAL A 11 -11.38 -6.77 -1.09
C VAL A 11 -11.32 -7.49 -2.44
N GLY A 12 -12.04 -8.62 -2.55
CA GLY A 12 -12.15 -9.35 -3.81
C GLY A 12 -10.83 -9.99 -4.27
N HIS A 13 -10.63 -10.12 -5.58
CA HIS A 13 -9.51 -10.85 -6.19
C HIS A 13 -8.49 -9.97 -6.93
N THR A 14 -8.72 -8.65 -7.00
CA THR A 14 -7.87 -7.68 -7.70
C THR A 14 -7.55 -6.50 -6.79
N MET A 15 -6.50 -5.75 -7.11
CA MET A 15 -6.17 -4.52 -6.40
C MET A 15 -7.33 -3.51 -6.52
N THR A 16 -7.67 -2.86 -5.42
CA THR A 16 -8.68 -1.81 -5.35
C THR A 16 -8.07 -0.53 -4.76
N TRP A 17 -8.83 0.56 -4.81
CA TRP A 17 -8.42 1.82 -4.16
C TRP A 17 -8.21 1.66 -2.64
N VAL A 18 -8.82 0.65 -2.01
CA VAL A 18 -8.66 0.38 -0.57
C VAL A 18 -7.24 -0.10 -0.27
N ASP A 19 -6.67 -0.95 -1.12
CA ASP A 19 -5.29 -1.44 -1.00
C ASP A 19 -4.29 -0.26 -1.11
N LEU A 20 -4.55 0.66 -2.06
CA LEU A 20 -3.78 1.90 -2.20
C LEU A 20 -3.87 2.80 -0.96
N LEU A 21 -5.08 2.99 -0.43
CA LEU A 21 -5.30 3.84 0.74
C LEU A 21 -4.57 3.27 1.97
N VAL A 22 -4.69 1.97 2.21
CA VAL A 22 -4.01 1.31 3.32
C VAL A 22 -2.49 1.41 3.17
N ALA A 23 -1.95 1.14 1.98
CA ALA A 23 -0.52 1.28 1.72
C ALA A 23 -0.04 2.72 1.98
N CYS A 24 -0.76 3.75 1.49
CA CYS A 24 -0.43 5.15 1.72
C CYS A 24 -0.42 5.54 3.21
N LEU A 25 -1.35 5.02 4.01
CA LEU A 25 -1.43 5.30 5.45
C LEU A 25 -0.37 4.56 6.26
N VAL A 26 -0.08 3.32 5.87
CA VAL A 26 0.82 2.43 6.60
C VAL A 26 2.29 2.69 6.27
N ASN A 27 2.62 3.06 5.02
CA ASN A 27 3.99 3.25 4.57
C ASN A 27 4.80 4.25 5.44
N PRO A 28 4.27 5.43 5.85
CA PRO A 28 4.98 6.32 6.77
C PRO A 28 5.18 5.72 8.17
N ILE A 29 4.24 4.91 8.64
CA ILE A 29 4.33 4.26 9.97
C ILE A 29 5.38 3.16 9.94
N ILE A 30 5.39 2.32 8.89
CA ILE A 30 6.43 1.32 8.64
C ILE A 30 7.82 1.98 8.61
N TYR A 31 7.94 3.10 7.89
CA TYR A 31 9.22 3.78 7.71
C TYR A 31 9.71 4.48 9.00
N HIS A 32 8.85 5.24 9.68
CA HIS A 32 9.26 6.06 10.82
C HIS A 32 9.12 5.36 12.18
N ARG A 33 8.18 4.41 12.32
CA ARG A 33 7.79 3.78 13.60
C ARG A 33 7.46 2.28 13.41
N PRO A 34 8.37 1.46 12.88
CA PRO A 34 8.07 0.06 12.53
C PRO A 34 7.56 -0.78 13.72
N LYS A 35 8.05 -0.51 14.94
CA LYS A 35 7.62 -1.19 16.17
C LYS A 35 6.12 -1.07 16.45
N LEU A 36 5.46 -0.03 15.95
CA LEU A 36 4.02 0.19 16.18
C LEU A 36 3.16 -0.85 15.45
N LEU A 37 3.68 -1.44 14.38
CA LEU A 37 2.99 -2.44 13.57
C LEU A 37 3.63 -3.82 13.63
N GLN A 38 4.58 -4.06 14.56
CA GLN A 38 5.36 -5.29 14.62
C GLN A 38 4.50 -6.55 14.76
N ASP A 39 3.35 -6.44 15.45
CA ASP A 39 2.42 -7.55 15.67
C ASP A 39 1.47 -7.79 14.47
N PHE A 40 1.63 -7.01 13.38
CA PHE A 40 0.82 -7.07 12.18
C PHE A 40 1.66 -7.35 10.92
N PRO A 41 2.36 -8.49 10.83
CA PRO A 41 3.26 -8.80 9.71
C PRO A 41 2.54 -8.84 8.34
N LEU A 42 1.24 -9.17 8.32
CA LEU A 42 0.45 -9.17 7.10
C LEU A 42 0.25 -7.77 6.50
N LEU A 43 0.31 -6.70 7.31
CA LEU A 43 0.26 -5.33 6.80
C LEU A 43 1.55 -4.96 6.07
N TYR A 44 2.70 -5.44 6.55
CA TYR A 44 3.99 -5.25 5.87
C TYR A 44 3.98 -5.94 4.51
N LEU A 45 3.61 -7.23 4.47
CA LEU A 45 3.53 -8.00 3.23
C LEU A 45 2.53 -7.40 2.25
N HIS A 46 1.39 -6.91 2.73
CA HIS A 46 0.42 -6.23 1.89
C HIS A 46 0.98 -4.92 1.30
N ASN A 47 1.61 -4.07 2.13
CA ASN A 47 2.21 -2.82 1.68
C ASN A 47 3.34 -3.05 0.68
N GLU A 48 4.19 -4.05 0.92
CA GLU A 48 5.25 -4.46 0.00
C GLU A 48 4.67 -4.89 -1.36
N LYS A 49 3.62 -5.72 -1.35
CA LYS A 49 2.96 -6.15 -2.58
C LYS A 49 2.38 -4.97 -3.37
N VAL A 50 1.71 -4.02 -2.70
CA VAL A 50 1.17 -2.82 -3.37
C VAL A 50 2.30 -1.98 -3.95
N ALA A 51 3.42 -1.81 -3.24
CA ALA A 51 4.57 -1.04 -3.71
C ALA A 51 5.28 -1.64 -4.94
N HIS A 52 5.19 -2.96 -5.11
CA HIS A 52 5.74 -3.68 -6.26
C HIS A 52 4.73 -3.89 -7.40
N HIS A 53 3.50 -3.37 -7.29
CA HIS A 53 2.55 -3.43 -8.40
C HIS A 53 3.10 -2.63 -9.59
N ASP A 54 3.08 -3.20 -10.79
CA ASP A 54 3.74 -2.63 -12.00
C ASP A 54 3.37 -1.15 -12.23
N ASP A 55 2.10 -0.80 -12.06
CA ASP A 55 1.59 0.58 -12.20
C ASP A 55 2.08 1.58 -11.13
N LEU A 56 2.61 1.09 -10.01
CA LEU A 56 2.94 1.86 -8.81
C LEU A 56 4.43 1.85 -8.47
N VAL A 57 5.24 1.09 -9.20
CA VAL A 57 6.68 1.02 -8.99
C VAL A 57 7.27 2.43 -9.06
N GLY A 58 7.85 2.88 -7.93
CA GLY A 58 8.38 4.22 -7.78
C GLY A 58 7.34 5.32 -7.51
N PHE A 59 6.03 5.07 -7.59
CA PHE A 59 5.01 6.10 -7.35
C PHE A 59 4.83 6.42 -5.86
N LEU A 60 4.70 5.38 -5.02
CA LEU A 60 4.43 5.54 -3.59
C LEU A 60 5.57 6.23 -2.82
N TYR A 61 6.80 6.18 -3.33
CA TYR A 61 7.95 6.88 -2.76
C TYR A 61 8.17 8.30 -3.34
N HIS A 62 7.53 8.63 -4.47
CA HIS A 62 7.76 9.89 -5.20
C HIS A 62 6.50 10.77 -5.34
N VAL A 63 5.40 10.49 -4.63
CA VAL A 63 4.13 11.26 -4.73
C VAL A 63 4.32 12.78 -4.61
N ARG A 64 5.35 13.23 -3.86
CA ARG A 64 5.66 14.66 -3.69
C ARG A 64 6.21 15.37 -4.93
N THR A 65 6.67 14.67 -5.97
CA THR A 65 7.38 15.33 -7.10
C THR A 65 6.49 15.65 -8.30
N ARG A 66 5.29 15.06 -8.42
CA ARG A 66 4.38 15.35 -9.54
C ARG A 66 3.24 16.27 -9.08
N LYS A 67 3.23 17.50 -9.60
CA LYS A 67 2.06 18.38 -9.51
C LYS A 67 0.91 17.72 -10.28
N PHE A 68 -0.26 17.68 -9.65
CA PHE A 68 -1.50 17.27 -10.32
C PHE A 68 -1.68 18.13 -11.58
N GLN A 69 -1.69 17.49 -12.75
CA GLN A 69 -2.04 18.14 -14.00
C GLN A 69 -3.48 17.74 -14.32
N ASP A 70 -4.38 18.71 -14.17
CA ASP A 70 -5.75 18.57 -14.64
C ASP A 70 -5.70 18.42 -16.16
N LYS A 71 -6.27 17.32 -16.69
CA LYS A 71 -6.46 17.20 -18.13
C LYS A 71 -7.63 18.10 -18.52
N LYS A 72 -7.32 19.19 -19.21
CA LYS A 72 -8.31 19.98 -19.96
C LYS A 72 -8.85 19.18 -21.14
#